data_AF-A0A6L7QMI9-F1
#
_entry.id   AF-A0A6L7QMI9-F1
#
_cell.length_a   1.000
_cell.length_b   1.000
_cell.length_c   1.000
_cell.angle_alpha   90.00
_cell.angle_beta   90.00
_cell.angle_gamma   90.00
#
_symmetry.space_group_name_H-M   'P 1'
#
loop_
_entity.id
_entity.type
_entity.pdbx_description
1 polymer ?
#
loop_
_entity_poly.entity_id
_entity_poly.type
_entity_poly.pdbx_seq_one_letter_code
_entity_poly.pdbx_strand_id
1 'polypeptide(L)'
;MRTTVTLDADVEQRLREAMHIQGKGFKETLNDALRRGLGATGPTSDGPPFKVESRPLRLRTGLDPAHLRELDDDLEIAEFLRKSARLDEHRQ
;
A
#
# COMPACT_ATOMS: atom_id res chain seq x y z
N MET A 1 6.97 -25.62 -28.19
CA MET A 1 8.31 -26.14 -28.51
C MET A 1 8.85 -26.90 -27.31
N ARG A 2 9.62 -27.97 -27.53
CA ARG A 2 10.37 -28.69 -26.47
C ARG A 2 11.78 -28.10 -26.43
N THR A 3 12.14 -27.49 -25.32
CA THR A 3 13.47 -26.90 -25.10
C THR A 3 13.98 -27.36 -23.75
N THR A 4 15.25 -27.71 -23.67
CA THR A 4 15.94 -27.97 -22.40
C THR A 4 16.74 -26.73 -22.05
N VAL A 5 16.54 -26.21 -20.85
CA VAL A 5 17.26 -25.03 -20.33
C VAL A 5 17.96 -25.44 -19.04
N THR A 6 19.20 -24.98 -18.88
CA THR A 6 19.94 -25.10 -17.61
C THR A 6 19.70 -23.83 -16.82
N LEU A 7 19.31 -23.97 -15.55
CA LEU A 7 19.06 -22.85 -14.65
C LEU A 7 20.08 -22.90 -13.50
N ASP A 8 20.55 -21.73 -13.09
CA ASP A 8 21.32 -21.60 -11.86
C ASP A 8 20.44 -21.91 -10.63
N ALA A 9 21.06 -22.33 -9.53
CA ALA A 9 20.35 -22.79 -8.33
C ALA A 9 19.43 -21.71 -7.71
N ASP A 10 19.84 -20.45 -7.78
CA ASP A 10 19.05 -19.32 -7.28
C ASP A 10 17.85 -19.03 -8.19
N VAL A 11 18.01 -19.15 -9.51
CA VAL A 11 16.93 -19.00 -10.49
C VAL A 11 15.90 -20.11 -10.34
N GLU A 12 16.34 -21.36 -10.15
CA GLU A 12 15.45 -22.48 -9.88
C GLU A 12 14.63 -22.25 -8.60
N GLN A 13 15.27 -21.81 -7.53
CA GLN A 13 14.61 -21.53 -6.25
C GLN A 13 13.54 -20.44 -6.40
N ARG A 14 13.87 -19.31 -7.04
CA ARG A 14 12.92 -18.23 -7.31
C ARG A 14 11.75 -18.69 -8.18
N LEU A 15 12.01 -19.57 -9.14
CA LEU A 15 10.97 -20.10 -10.01
C LEU A 15 10.00 -21.00 -9.24
N ARG A 16 10.50 -21.83 -8.30
CA ARG A 16 9.66 -22.66 -7.42
C ARG A 16 8.77 -21.81 -6.51
N GLU A 17 9.32 -20.75 -5.93
CA GLU A 17 8.54 -19.79 -5.12
C GLU A 17 7.44 -19.14 -5.96
N ALA A 18 7.77 -18.68 -7.17
CA ALA A 18 6.82 -18.09 -8.09
C ALA A 18 5.70 -19.06 -8.49
N MET A 19 6.01 -20.36 -8.64
CA MET A 19 5.01 -21.41 -8.88
C MET A 19 4.06 -21.55 -7.70
N HIS A 20 4.58 -21.59 -6.47
CA HIS A 20 3.77 -21.69 -5.25
C HIS A 20 2.83 -20.50 -5.08
N ILE A 21 3.31 -19.29 -5.32
CA ILE A 21 2.52 -18.06 -5.19
C ILE A 21 1.41 -18.01 -6.26
N GLN A 22 1.71 -18.39 -7.49
CA GLN A 22 0.76 -18.27 -8.61
C GLN A 22 -0.15 -19.50 -8.78
N GLY A 23 0.17 -20.63 -8.14
CA GLY A 23 -0.54 -21.90 -8.35
C GLY A 23 -0.36 -22.49 -9.76
N LYS A 24 0.72 -22.12 -10.45
CA LYS A 24 0.99 -22.48 -11.86
C LYS A 24 2.06 -23.56 -11.99
N GLY A 25 2.00 -24.32 -13.08
CA GLY A 25 3.03 -25.32 -13.40
C GLY A 25 4.37 -24.70 -13.84
N PHE A 26 5.44 -25.51 -13.81
CA PHE A 26 6.81 -25.07 -14.14
C PHE A 26 6.90 -24.40 -15.52
N LYS A 27 6.36 -25.05 -16.57
CA LYS A 27 6.38 -24.53 -17.94
C LYS A 27 5.68 -23.17 -18.06
N GLU A 28 4.53 -23.03 -17.41
CA GLU A 28 3.75 -21.81 -17.49
C GLU A 28 4.48 -20.67 -16.78
N THR A 29 4.92 -20.91 -15.55
CA THR A 29 5.65 -19.94 -14.73
C THR A 29 6.95 -19.50 -15.41
N LEU A 30 7.71 -20.43 -15.99
CA LEU A 30 8.94 -20.13 -16.72
C LEU A 30 8.68 -19.26 -17.95
N ASN A 31 7.69 -19.62 -18.76
CA ASN A 31 7.37 -18.83 -19.96
C ASN A 31 6.85 -17.44 -19.60
N ASP A 32 6.02 -17.31 -18.55
CA ASP A 32 5.51 -16.02 -18.10
C ASP A 32 6.64 -15.14 -17.54
N ALA A 33 7.57 -15.73 -16.77
CA ALA A 33 8.77 -15.04 -16.31
C ALA A 33 9.63 -14.55 -17.49
N LEU A 34 9.89 -15.42 -18.48
CA LEU A 34 10.65 -15.05 -19.68
C LEU A 34 9.93 -14.01 -20.53
N ARG A 35 8.60 -14.09 -20.71
CA ARG A 35 7.82 -13.08 -21.43
C ARG A 35 7.88 -11.73 -20.75
N ARG A 36 7.79 -11.69 -19.41
CA ARG A 36 7.94 -10.45 -18.63
C ARG A 36 9.36 -9.89 -18.75
N GLY A 37 10.38 -10.75 -18.64
CA GLY A 37 11.78 -10.34 -18.69
C GLY A 37 12.29 -9.94 -20.07
N LEU A 38 11.85 -10.65 -21.12
CA LEU A 38 12.27 -10.43 -22.52
C LEU A 38 11.32 -9.47 -23.26
N GLY A 39 10.04 -9.42 -22.88
CA GLY A 39 9.07 -8.47 -23.42
C GLY A 39 9.28 -7.05 -22.91
N ALA A 40 9.97 -6.88 -21.78
CA ALA A 40 10.37 -5.58 -21.25
C ALA A 40 11.66 -5.06 -21.91
N THR A 41 11.62 -4.80 -23.23
CA THR A 41 12.67 -3.99 -23.89
C THR A 41 12.34 -2.48 -23.86
N GLY A 42 11.41 -2.07 -23.01
CA GLY A 42 11.09 -0.66 -22.79
C GLY A 42 10.22 -0.49 -21.54
N PRO A 43 10.18 0.72 -20.95
CA PRO A 43 9.21 1.00 -19.90
C PRO A 43 7.81 0.69 -20.43
N THR A 44 7.12 -0.26 -19.80
CA THR A 44 5.69 -0.47 -19.99
C THR A 44 4.94 0.70 -19.37
N SER A 45 5.05 1.87 -19.99
CA SER A 45 4.18 3.01 -19.78
C SER A 45 4.06 3.76 -21.09
N ASP A 46 3.41 3.16 -22.09
CA ASP A 46 2.75 3.94 -23.15
C ASP A 46 1.61 4.79 -22.57
N GLY A 47 1.27 4.61 -21.29
CA GLY A 47 0.41 5.50 -20.54
C GLY A 47 1.10 6.82 -20.21
N PRO A 48 0.37 7.95 -20.19
CA PRO A 48 0.91 9.20 -19.70
C PRO A 48 1.42 9.03 -18.26
N PRO A 49 2.46 9.79 -17.85
CA PRO A 49 2.95 9.75 -16.48
C PRO A 49 1.80 9.99 -15.50
N PHE A 50 1.84 9.31 -14.35
CA PHE A 50 0.87 9.53 -13.29
C PHE A 50 0.89 11.00 -12.85
N LYS A 51 -0.26 11.67 -12.93
CA LYS A 51 -0.44 13.06 -12.49
C LYS A 51 -1.26 13.09 -11.20
N VAL A 52 -0.74 13.79 -10.20
CA VAL A 52 -1.46 14.05 -8.95
C VAL A 52 -2.36 15.27 -9.16
N GLU A 53 -3.67 15.05 -9.24
CA GLU A 53 -4.66 16.12 -9.31
C GLU A 53 -5.01 16.59 -7.90
N SER A 54 -4.38 17.68 -7.45
CA SER A 54 -4.67 18.26 -6.14
C SER A 54 -6.07 18.87 -6.09
N ARG A 55 -6.81 18.61 -5.00
CA ARG A 55 -8.09 19.28 -4.72
C ARG A 55 -7.97 20.06 -3.40
N PRO A 56 -8.64 21.22 -3.27
CA PRO A 56 -8.61 21.99 -2.03
C PRO A 56 -9.28 21.20 -0.91
N LEU A 57 -8.57 21.00 0.21
CA LEU A 57 -9.09 20.25 1.38
C LEU A 57 -10.15 21.02 2.18
N ARG A 58 -10.30 22.34 1.95
CA ARG A 58 -11.27 23.21 2.66
C ARG A 58 -11.17 23.13 4.19
N LEU A 59 -9.96 22.92 4.72
CA LEU A 59 -9.72 22.88 6.16
C LEU A 59 -9.95 24.26 6.79
N ARG A 60 -10.40 24.28 8.03
CA ARG A 60 -10.51 25.52 8.82
C ARG A 60 -9.11 26.06 9.10
N THR A 61 -8.98 27.39 9.15
CA THR A 61 -7.73 28.06 9.51
C THR A 61 -7.22 27.55 10.86
N GLY A 62 -5.93 27.22 10.93
CA GLY A 62 -5.29 26.66 12.12
C GLY A 62 -5.41 25.15 12.26
N LEU A 63 -6.08 24.44 11.34
CA LEU A 63 -6.09 22.98 11.31
C LEU A 63 -5.01 22.44 10.38
N ASP A 64 -4.08 21.69 10.95
CA ASP A 64 -3.09 20.92 10.21
C ASP A 64 -3.59 19.46 10.01
N PRO A 65 -3.81 19.00 8.77
CA PRO A 65 -4.26 17.63 8.52
C PRO A 65 -3.23 16.56 8.93
N ALA A 66 -1.95 16.92 9.06
CA ALA A 66 -0.92 15.98 9.51
C ALA A 66 -0.98 15.71 11.03
N HIS A 67 -1.64 16.58 11.80
CA HIS A 67 -1.71 16.53 13.26
C HIS A 67 -3.13 16.31 13.79
N LEU A 68 -4.02 15.68 12.99
CA LEU A 68 -5.42 15.44 13.40
C LEU A 68 -5.58 14.55 14.63
N ARG A 69 -4.58 13.71 14.93
CA ARG A 69 -4.59 12.85 16.13
C ARG A 69 -4.49 13.67 17.41
N GLU A 70 -3.55 14.61 17.46
CA GLU A 70 -3.34 15.45 18.65
C GLU A 70 -4.58 16.30 18.94
N LEU A 71 -5.23 16.80 17.88
CA LEU A 71 -6.51 17.51 18.01
C LEU A 71 -7.61 16.62 18.60
N ASP A 72 -7.67 15.35 18.23
CA ASP A 72 -8.64 14.39 18.76
C ASP A 72 -8.42 14.15 20.25
N ASP A 73 -7.17 13.94 20.66
CA ASP A 73 -6.78 13.76 22.06
C ASP A 73 -7.16 14.99 22.91
N ASP A 74 -6.88 16.20 22.43
CA ASP A 74 -7.22 17.45 23.11
C ASP A 74 -8.74 17.62 23.29
N LEU A 75 -9.53 17.28 22.26
CA LEU A 75 -10.99 17.35 22.30
C LEU A 75 -11.57 16.33 23.28
N GLU A 76 -11.01 15.12 23.33
CA GLU A 76 -11.41 14.08 24.29
C GLU A 76 -11.17 14.54 25.73
N ILE A 77 -9.98 15.06 26.02
CA ILE A 77 -9.62 15.58 27.35
C ILE A 77 -10.57 16.70 27.75
N ALA A 78 -10.83 17.66 26.86
CA ALA A 78 -11.72 18.79 27.14
C ALA A 78 -13.15 18.33 27.49
N GLU A 79 -13.71 17.37 26.75
CA GLU A 79 -15.05 16.85 27.03
C GLU A 79 -15.09 15.98 28.29
N PHE A 80 -14.02 15.23 28.59
CA PHE A 80 -13.92 14.48 29.85
C PHE A 80 -13.96 15.42 31.07
N LEU A 81 -13.17 16.49 31.04
CA LEU A 81 -13.15 17.50 32.11
C LEU A 81 -14.52 18.16 32.27
N ARG A 82 -15.16 18.53 31.16
CA ARG A 82 -16.50 19.15 31.16
C ARG A 82 -17.56 18.24 31.79
N LYS A 83 -17.57 16.95 31.44
CA LYS A 83 -18.53 15.98 31.99
C LYS A 83 -18.27 15.72 33.47
N SER A 84 -17.00 15.60 33.86
CA SER A 84 -16.60 15.40 35.25
C SER A 84 -17.08 16.55 36.14
N ALA A 85 -16.84 17.80 35.72
CA ALA A 85 -17.30 18.99 36.45
C ALA A 85 -18.84 18.99 36.65
N ARG A 86 -19.60 18.66 35.60
CA ARG A 86 -21.07 18.59 35.67
C ARG A 86 -21.56 17.49 36.63
N LEU A 87 -20.87 16.35 36.68
CA LEU A 87 -21.22 15.26 37.59
C LEU A 87 -20.93 15.62 39.04
N ASP A 88 -19.82 16.33 39.29
CA ASP A 88 -19.47 16.81 40.62
C ASP A 88 -20.46 17.86 41.13
N GLU A 89 -20.91 18.77 40.26
CA GLU A 89 -21.98 19.74 40.57
C GLU A 89 -23.32 19.06 40.92
N HIS A 90 -23.65 17.93 40.29
CA HIS A 90 -24.90 17.21 40.54
C HIS A 90 -24.82 16.26 41.75
N ARG A 91 -23.62 16.02 42.29
CA ARG A 91 -23.40 15.17 43.47
C ARG A 91 -23.42 15.96 44.78
N GLN A 92 -23.25 17.29 44.73
CA GLN A 92 -23.41 18.21 45.86
C GLN A 92 -24.88 18.60 46.05
#